data_AF-A0AAE1LRA4-F1
#
_entry.id   AF-A0AAE1LRA4-F1
#
_cell.length_a   1.000
_cell.length_b   1.000
_cell.length_c   1.000
_cell.angle_alpha   90.00
_cell.angle_beta   90.00
_cell.angle_gamma   90.00
#
_symmetry.space_group_name_H-M   'P 1'
#
loop_
_entity.id
_entity.type
_entity.pdbx_description
1 polymer ?
#
loop_
_entity_poly.entity_id
_entity_poly.type
_entity_poly.pdbx_seq_one_letter_code
_entity_poly.pdbx_strand_id
1 'polypeptide(L)'
;MPPKLKIWTSELEFQLIHEVRSRPILWDISLADYRRNDLKEVHWEEVANKLGHNISSEVAKKRFINMRDTFMENNKKVKESKRSGTGAENIYKPKWPLFQSLSFLLRRTA
;
A
#
# COMPACT_ATOMS: atom_id res chain seq x y z
N MET A 1 -6.64 -31.19 -2.28
CA MET A 1 -6.41 -29.96 -1.49
C MET A 1 -7.53 -28.98 -1.83
N PRO A 2 -8.25 -28.41 -0.87
CA PRO A 2 -9.19 -27.35 -1.17
C PRO A 2 -8.42 -26.16 -1.77
N PRO A 3 -8.94 -25.51 -2.83
CA PRO A 3 -8.27 -24.37 -3.43
C PRO A 3 -8.10 -23.28 -2.38
N LYS A 4 -6.89 -22.70 -2.29
CA LYS A 4 -6.64 -21.53 -1.44
C LYS A 4 -7.63 -20.45 -1.88
N LEU A 5 -8.63 -20.17 -1.05
CA LEU A 5 -9.61 -19.13 -1.31
C LEU A 5 -8.86 -17.82 -1.56
N LYS A 6 -8.98 -17.29 -2.77
CA LYS A 6 -8.35 -16.03 -3.14
C LYS A 6 -9.24 -14.90 -2.61
N ILE A 7 -9.08 -14.60 -1.31
CA ILE A 7 -9.82 -13.54 -0.61
C ILE A 7 -9.66 -12.19 -1.34
N TRP A 8 -8.47 -11.93 -1.89
CA TRP A 8 -8.12 -10.66 -2.51
C TRP A 8 -8.41 -10.65 -4.02
N THR A 9 -9.40 -9.85 -4.42
CA THR A 9 -9.64 -9.42 -5.80
C THR A 9 -8.97 -8.07 -6.06
N SER A 10 -8.75 -7.71 -7.32
CA SER A 10 -8.19 -6.40 -7.67
C SER A 10 -9.03 -5.26 -7.11
N GLU A 11 -10.35 -5.36 -7.18
CA GLU A 11 -11.28 -4.36 -6.64
C GLU A 11 -11.09 -4.16 -5.14
N LEU A 12 -11.01 -5.25 -4.38
CA LEU A 12 -10.82 -5.21 -2.94
C LEU A 12 -9.45 -4.63 -2.56
N GLU A 13 -8.41 -4.87 -3.38
CA GLU A 13 -7.11 -4.24 -3.20
C GLU A 13 -7.14 -2.74 -3.47
N PHE A 14 -7.86 -2.30 -4.52
CA PHE A 14 -8.06 -0.88 -4.77
C PHE A 14 -8.82 -0.22 -3.62
N GLN A 15 -9.86 -0.87 -3.09
CA GLN A 15 -10.61 -0.39 -1.93
C GLN A 15 -9.72 -0.32 -0.68
N LEU A 16 -8.90 -1.34 -0.41
CA LEU A 16 -7.94 -1.32 0.69
C LEU A 16 -6.98 -0.15 0.57
N ILE A 17 -6.44 0.09 -0.63
CA ILE A 17 -5.55 1.23 -0.88
C ILE A 17 -6.29 2.55 -0.66
N HIS A 18 -7.53 2.67 -1.12
CA HIS A 18 -8.35 3.86 -0.92
C HIS A 18 -8.56 4.17 0.57
N GLU A 19 -8.99 3.19 1.36
CA GLU A 19 -9.26 3.34 2.79
C GLU A 19 -7.98 3.64 3.59
N VAL A 20 -6.84 3.04 3.23
CA VAL A 20 -5.57 3.35 3.91
C VAL A 20 -5.09 4.75 3.53
N ARG A 21 -5.22 5.13 2.26
CA ARG A 21 -4.82 6.47 1.78
C ARG A 21 -5.59 7.59 2.49
N SER A 22 -6.87 7.39 2.79
CA SER A 22 -7.70 8.38 3.51
C SER A 22 -7.38 8.49 5.00
N ARG A 23 -6.54 7.60 5.55
CA ARG A 23 -6.14 7.56 6.98
C ARG A 23 -4.62 7.72 7.12
N PRO A 24 -4.08 8.96 7.10
CA PRO A 24 -2.64 9.18 7.07
C PRO A 24 -1.90 8.59 8.28
N ILE A 25 -2.51 8.46 9.44
CA ILE A 25 -1.91 7.81 10.62
C ILE A 25 -1.41 6.38 10.35
N LEU A 26 -1.96 5.70 9.33
CA LEU A 26 -1.54 4.35 8.94
C LEU A 26 -0.23 4.33 8.14
N TRP A 27 0.16 5.42 7.50
CA TRP A 27 1.27 5.42 6.54
C TRP A 27 2.19 6.66 6.57
N ASP A 28 1.72 7.79 7.06
CA ASP A 28 2.44 9.04 7.14
C ASP A 28 3.22 9.14 8.45
N ILE A 29 4.54 9.00 8.33
CA ILE A 29 5.48 9.05 9.45
C ILE A 29 5.67 10.45 10.03
N SER A 30 5.21 11.50 9.34
CA SER A 30 5.33 12.90 9.80
C SER A 30 4.28 13.26 10.85
N LEU A 31 3.20 12.48 10.95
CA LEU A 31 2.17 12.71 11.96
C LEU A 31 2.69 12.36 13.36
N ALA A 32 2.41 13.24 14.32
CA ALA A 32 2.71 13.01 15.74
C ALA A 32 2.11 11.68 16.24
N ASP A 33 0.87 11.40 15.83
CA ASP A 33 0.15 10.19 16.21
C ASP A 33 0.59 8.95 15.44
N TYR A 34 1.49 9.02 14.46
CA TYR A 34 1.98 7.83 13.77
C TYR A 34 2.60 6.81 14.73
N ARG A 35 3.16 7.23 15.86
CA ARG A 35 3.75 6.30 16.85
C ARG A 35 2.70 5.63 17.74
N ARG A 36 1.43 6.06 17.69
CA ARG A 36 0.32 5.55 18.51
C ARG A 36 -0.26 4.29 17.89
N ASN A 37 0.22 3.14 18.37
CA ASN A 37 -0.26 1.83 17.89
C ASN A 37 -1.73 1.58 18.25
N ASP A 38 -2.17 2.07 19.39
CA ASP A 38 -3.56 2.03 19.84
C ASP A 38 -4.50 2.71 18.83
N LEU A 39 -4.12 3.90 18.34
CA LEU A 39 -4.91 4.60 17.31
C LEU A 39 -4.84 3.89 15.96
N LYS A 40 -3.69 3.32 15.59
CA LYS A 40 -3.57 2.53 14.36
C LYS A 40 -4.46 1.30 14.38
N GLU A 41 -4.59 0.62 15.51
CA GLU A 41 -5.48 -0.54 15.67
C GLU A 41 -6.93 -0.16 15.37
N VAL A 42 -7.42 0.93 15.96
CA VAL A 42 -8.77 1.48 15.67
C VAL A 42 -8.97 1.73 14.18
N HIS A 43 -8.01 2.37 13.52
CA HIS A 43 -8.12 2.64 12.08
C HIS A 43 -8.03 1.38 11.22
N TRP A 44 -7.26 0.36 11.62
CA TRP A 44 -7.25 -0.91 10.90
C TRP A 44 -8.56 -1.69 11.06
N GLU A 45 -9.22 -1.58 12.21
CA GLU A 45 -10.57 -2.12 12.42
C GLU A 45 -11.59 -1.42 11.53
N GLU A 46 -11.55 -0.09 11.43
CA GLU A 46 -12.39 0.66 10.49
C GLU A 46 -12.16 0.24 9.04
N VAL A 47 -10.90 0.09 8.61
CA VAL A 47 -10.54 -0.37 7.27
C VAL A 47 -11.12 -1.77 7.01
N ALA A 48 -10.95 -2.70 7.95
CA ALA A 48 -11.51 -4.05 7.87
C ALA A 48 -13.03 -4.02 7.73
N ASN A 49 -13.72 -3.22 8.56
CA ASN A 49 -15.17 -3.05 8.50
C ASN A 49 -15.64 -2.51 7.13
N LYS A 50 -14.86 -1.64 6.48
CA LYS A 50 -15.17 -1.11 5.14
C LYS A 50 -14.95 -2.13 4.02
N LEU A 51 -13.98 -3.04 4.18
CA LEU A 51 -13.71 -4.11 3.23
C LEU A 51 -14.69 -5.28 3.33
N GLY A 52 -15.38 -5.41 4.47
CA GLY A 52 -16.45 -6.37 4.71
C GLY A 52 -16.11 -7.45 5.74
N HIS A 53 -17.14 -8.16 6.19
CA HIS A 53 -17.11 -9.03 7.39
C HIS A 53 -16.13 -10.21 7.36
N ASN A 54 -15.54 -10.55 6.20
CA ASN A 54 -14.61 -11.68 6.07
C ASN A 54 -13.13 -11.29 6.21
N ILE A 55 -12.84 -10.01 6.45
CA ILE A 55 -11.47 -9.50 6.51
C ILE A 55 -11.26 -8.87 7.88
N SER A 56 -10.34 -9.45 8.67
CA SER A 56 -9.93 -8.85 9.93
C SER A 56 -8.94 -7.70 9.70
N SER A 57 -8.80 -6.83 10.72
CA SER A 57 -7.81 -5.75 10.75
C SER A 57 -6.39 -6.26 10.46
N GLU A 58 -6.01 -7.39 11.06
CA GLU A 58 -4.70 -8.01 10.84
C GLU A 58 -4.52 -8.53 9.40
N VAL A 59 -5.56 -9.11 8.80
CA VAL A 59 -5.52 -9.58 7.41
C VAL A 59 -5.40 -8.40 6.43
N ALA A 60 -6.16 -7.32 6.65
CA ALA A 60 -6.07 -6.09 5.86
C ALA A 60 -4.69 -5.44 5.97
N LYS A 61 -4.18 -5.29 7.20
CA LYS A 61 -2.85 -4.75 7.50
C LYS A 61 -1.75 -5.55 6.81
N LYS A 62 -1.77 -6.88 6.96
CA LYS A 62 -0.78 -7.76 6.34
C LYS A 62 -0.81 -7.65 4.81
N ARG A 63 -2.00 -7.56 4.20
CA ARG A 63 -2.10 -7.36 2.75
C ARG A 63 -1.51 -6.03 2.32
N PHE A 64 -1.84 -4.95 3.03
CA PHE A 64 -1.31 -3.63 2.72
C PHE A 64 0.21 -3.56 2.83
N ILE A 65 0.80 -4.17 3.87
CA ILE A 65 2.27 -4.24 4.03
C ILE A 65 2.91 -4.92 2.81
N ASN A 66 2.39 -6.08 2.38
CA ASN A 66 2.92 -6.78 1.21
C ASN A 66 2.82 -5.94 -0.08
N MET A 67 1.71 -5.20 -0.25
CA MET A 67 1.54 -4.28 -1.38
C MET A 67 2.54 -3.12 -1.32
N ARG A 68 2.72 -2.51 -0.14
CA ARG A 68 3.71 -1.45 0.07
C ARG A 68 5.12 -1.93 -0.25
N ASP A 69 5.51 -3.12 0.21
CA ASP A 69 6.85 -3.62 0.01
C ASP A 69 7.12 -3.88 -1.49
N THR A 70 6.12 -4.45 -2.19
CA THR A 70 6.12 -4.58 -3.66
C THR A 70 6.25 -3.21 -4.35
N PHE A 71 5.52 -2.21 -3.87
CA PHE A 71 5.60 -0.84 -4.38
C PHE A 71 7.00 -0.24 -4.21
N MET A 72 7.60 -0.39 -3.02
CA MET A 72 8.93 0.14 -2.72
C MET A 72 10.01 -0.50 -3.59
N GLU A 73 9.92 -1.81 -3.86
CA GLU A 73 10.84 -2.50 -4.77
C GLU A 73 10.71 -1.99 -6.21
N ASN A 74 9.48 -1.85 -6.72
CA ASN A 74 9.24 -1.27 -8.04
C ASN A 74 9.76 0.16 -8.13
N ASN A 75 9.53 0.98 -7.10
CA ASN A 75 10.01 2.36 -7.04
C ASN A 75 11.55 2.43 -6.98
N LYS A 76 12.21 1.48 -6.33
CA LYS A 76 13.68 1.36 -6.35
C LYS A 76 14.19 1.14 -7.78
N LYS A 77 13.60 0.20 -8.52
CA LYS A 77 13.94 -0.05 -9.94
C LYS A 77 13.72 1.18 -10.82
N VAL A 78 12.63 1.93 -10.59
CA VAL A 78 12.39 3.21 -11.27
C VAL A 78 13.53 4.19 -10.98
N LYS A 79 13.90 4.38 -9.71
CA LYS A 79 14.97 5.31 -9.31
C LYS A 79 16.34 4.90 -9.87
N GLU A 80 16.66 3.61 -9.88
CA GLU A 80 17.91 3.09 -10.42
C GLU A 80 17.99 3.28 -11.94
N SER A 81 16.91 3.02 -12.68
CA SER A 81 16.88 3.24 -14.14
C SER A 81 17.08 4.71 -14.55
N LYS A 82 16.74 5.65 -13.66
CA LYS A 82 16.98 7.09 -13.85
C LYS A 82 18.41 7.54 -13.55
N ARG A 83 19.15 6.81 -12.71
CA ARG A 83 20.51 7.19 -12.28
C ARG A 83 21.57 6.79 -13.30
N SER A 84 21.35 5.75 -14.09
CA SER A 84 22.37 5.15 -14.97
C SER A 84 22.68 5.94 -16.25
N GLY A 85 22.34 7.24 -16.33
CA GLY A 85 22.57 8.06 -17.54
C GLY A 85 21.76 7.63 -18.77
N THR A 86 20.80 6.71 -18.59
CA THR A 86 19.94 6.16 -19.63
C THR A 86 18.93 7.22 -20.10
N GLY A 87 18.86 7.45 -21.42
CA GLY A 87 17.84 8.32 -22.02
C GLY A 87 16.42 7.94 -21.61
N ALA A 88 15.48 8.91 -21.63
CA ALA A 88 14.12 8.78 -21.10
C ALA A 88 13.34 7.54 -21.60
N GLU A 89 13.70 7.04 -22.78
CA GLU A 89 13.20 5.82 -23.42
C GLU A 89 13.43 4.54 -22.58
N ASN A 90 14.48 4.50 -21.75
CA ASN A 90 14.92 3.30 -21.01
C ASN A 90 14.51 3.27 -19.53
N ILE A 91 13.64 4.19 -19.09
CA ILE A 91 13.17 4.21 -17.69
C ILE A 91 12.26 3.02 -17.44
N TYR A 92 12.54 2.25 -16.38
CA TYR A 92 11.70 1.14 -15.95
C TYR A 92 10.28 1.63 -15.65
N LYS A 93 9.27 1.00 -16.25
CA LYS A 93 7.84 1.27 -16.02
C LYS A 93 7.21 0.06 -15.31
N PRO A 94 6.83 0.19 -14.03
CA PRO A 94 6.12 -0.87 -13.31
C PRO A 94 4.84 -1.26 -14.05
N LYS A 95 4.65 -2.55 -14.33
CA LYS A 95 3.43 -3.09 -14.95
C LYS A 95 2.33 -3.42 -13.93
N TRP A 96 2.62 -3.27 -12.65
CA TRP A 96 1.70 -3.65 -11.57
C TRP A 96 0.57 -2.62 -11.45
N PRO A 97 -0.71 -3.00 -11.64
CA PRO A 97 -1.83 -2.05 -11.71
C PRO A 97 -2.01 -1.17 -10.46
N LEU A 98 -1.63 -1.69 -9.28
CA LEU A 98 -1.77 -0.98 -8.01
C LEU A 98 -0.65 0.04 -7.76
N PHE A 99 0.40 0.06 -8.61
CA PHE A 99 1.57 0.91 -8.42
C PHE A 99 1.18 2.40 -8.37
N GLN A 100 0.34 2.87 -9.30
CA GLN A 100 -0.09 4.26 -9.33
C GLN A 100 -0.93 4.63 -8.10
N SER A 101 -1.82 3.73 -7.66
CA SER A 101 -2.67 3.94 -6.49
C SER A 101 -1.88 4.07 -5.18
N LEU A 102 -0.69 3.47 -5.10
CA LEU A 102 0.22 3.54 -3.96
C LEU A 102 1.21 4.71 -4.00
N SER A 103 1.18 5.55 -5.04
CA SER A 103 2.10 6.67 -5.21
C SER A 103 2.07 7.71 -4.08
N PHE A 104 0.97 7.77 -3.30
CA PHE A 104 0.88 8.64 -2.12
C PHE A 104 1.94 8.32 -1.06
N LEU A 105 2.44 7.07 -1.01
CA LEU A 105 3.50 6.65 -0.09
C LEU A 105 4.87 7.30 -0.39
N LEU A 106 5.02 7.93 -1.55
CA LEU A 106 6.22 8.70 -1.89
C LEU A 106 6.17 10.13 -1.37
N ARG A 107 4.99 10.63 -0.98
CA ARG A 107 4.88 11.93 -0.32
C ARG A 107 5.47 11.79 1.08
N ARG A 108 6.74 12.16 1.22
CA ARG A 108 7.29 12.62 2.48
C ARG A 108 6.96 14.09 2.55
N THR A 109 5.99 14.46 3.38
CA THR A 109 5.91 15.83 3.90
C THR A 109 7.22 16.07 4.68
N ALA A 110 8.05 16.95 4.12
CA ALA A 110 9.24 17.47 4.78
C ALA A 110 8.81 18.46 5.86
#